data_AF-A0A953CUB2-F1
#
_entry.id   AF-A0A953CUB2-F1
#
_cell.length_a   1.000
_cell.length_b   1.000
_cell.length_c   1.000
_cell.angle_alpha   90.00
_cell.angle_beta   90.00
_cell.angle_gamma   90.00
#
_symmetry.space_group_name_H-M   'P 1'
#
loop_
_entity.id
_entity.type
_entity.pdbx_description
1 polymer ?
#
loop_
_entity_poly.entity_id
_entity_poly.type
_entity_poly.pdbx_seq_one_letter_code
_entity_poly.pdbx_strand_id
1 'polypeptide(L)'
;MREMIQLILVLFFLMFPFSHAMAAEQYGYNNYISTSSKKLVTGIANTATGFMELPKNIILTTQQESIVHGLTFGLASGVMHAVGRTVIGVFDVATFWIPTSPSVQPAYIWDDFSVESSY
;
A
#
# COMPACT_ATOMS: atom_id res chain seq x y z
N MET A 1 -9.11 48.23 -5.20
CA MET A 1 -9.75 46.95 -5.56
C MET A 1 -8.74 45.86 -5.89
N ARG A 2 -7.77 46.09 -6.79
CA ARG A 2 -6.70 45.12 -7.12
C ARG A 2 -5.91 44.63 -5.90
N GLU A 3 -5.46 45.56 -5.05
CA GLU A 3 -4.69 45.23 -3.84
C GLU A 3 -5.52 44.44 -2.80
N MET A 4 -6.84 44.68 -2.74
CA MET A 4 -7.76 43.95 -1.86
C MET A 4 -8.00 42.53 -2.37
N ILE A 5 -8.09 42.34 -3.69
CA ILE A 5 -8.21 41.03 -4.32
C ILE A 5 -6.93 40.22 -4.09
N GLN A 6 -5.75 40.84 -4.18
CA GLN A 6 -4.48 40.19 -3.87
C GLN A 6 -4.36 39.78 -2.40
N LEU A 7 -4.81 40.62 -1.47
CA LEU A 7 -4.89 40.27 -0.05
C LEU A 7 -5.82 39.09 0.22
N ILE A 8 -6.97 39.04 -0.44
CA ILE A 8 -7.92 37.92 -0.33
C ILE A 8 -7.33 36.63 -0.91
N LEU A 9 -6.60 36.71 -2.04
CA LEU A 9 -5.94 35.55 -2.65
C LEU A 9 -4.77 35.03 -1.80
N VAL A 10 -3.99 35.91 -1.18
CA VAL A 10 -2.93 35.54 -0.24
C VAL A 10 -3.51 34.90 1.03
N LEU A 11 -4.63 35.42 1.54
CA LEU A 11 -5.34 34.83 2.67
C LEU A 11 -5.89 33.43 2.34
N PHE A 12 -6.43 33.26 1.13
CA PHE A 12 -6.93 31.96 0.65
C PHE A 12 -5.79 30.93 0.49
N PHE A 13 -4.62 31.37 0.01
CA PHE A 13 -3.44 30.51 -0.13
C PHE A 13 -2.82 30.14 1.24
N LEU A 14 -2.88 31.03 2.23
CA LEU A 14 -2.45 30.78 3.61
C LEU A 14 -3.39 29.83 4.38
N MET A 15 -4.65 29.69 3.97
CA MET A 15 -5.57 28.71 4.55
C MET A 15 -5.42 27.30 3.97
N PHE A 16 -4.58 27.11 2.93
CA PHE A 16 -4.46 25.82 2.24
C PHE A 16 -3.47 24.79 2.84
N PRO A 17 -2.50 25.10 3.73
CA PRO A 17 -1.56 24.07 4.20
C PRO A 17 -1.88 23.52 5.60
N PHE A 18 -3.14 23.43 6.04
CA PHE A 18 -3.45 22.93 7.41
C PHE A 18 -4.57 21.88 7.53
N SER A 19 -5.08 21.31 6.43
CA SER A 19 -6.10 20.24 6.51
C SER A 19 -5.55 18.82 6.78
N HIS A 20 -4.24 18.62 6.94
CA HIS A 20 -3.67 17.28 7.20
C HIS A 20 -3.35 17.00 8.67
N ALA A 21 -3.73 17.88 9.60
CA ALA A 21 -3.54 17.67 11.03
C ALA A 21 -4.73 16.95 11.72
N MET A 22 -5.56 16.22 10.97
CA MET A 22 -6.65 15.42 11.54
C MET A 22 -6.20 13.99 11.84
N ALA A 23 -5.52 13.79 12.98
CA ALA A 23 -5.42 12.46 13.62
C ALA A 23 -4.87 12.50 15.07
N ALA A 24 -4.63 13.68 15.63
CA ALA A 24 -3.71 13.82 16.75
C ALA A 24 -4.35 14.34 18.04
N GLU A 25 -5.56 13.94 18.41
CA GLU A 25 -6.06 14.23 19.76
C GLU A 25 -6.73 13.00 20.41
N GLN A 26 -6.18 12.60 21.56
CA GLN A 26 -6.67 11.61 22.54
C GLN A 26 -6.77 10.11 22.13
N TYR A 27 -7.17 9.75 20.91
CA TYR A 27 -7.10 8.37 20.36
C TYR A 27 -5.78 8.08 19.62
N GLY A 28 -4.96 9.13 19.42
CA GLY A 28 -3.83 9.15 18.51
C GLY A 28 -2.64 8.27 18.91
N TYR A 29 -2.34 8.08 20.20
CA TYR A 29 -1.16 7.28 20.61
C TYR A 29 -1.35 5.78 20.39
N ASN A 30 -2.47 5.22 20.87
CA ASN A 30 -2.79 3.81 20.67
C ASN A 30 -3.00 3.52 19.17
N ASN A 31 -3.64 4.44 18.44
CA ASN A 31 -3.82 4.30 16.99
C ASN A 31 -2.49 4.42 16.23
N TYR A 32 -1.58 5.32 16.65
CA TYR A 32 -0.24 5.46 16.11
C TYR A 32 0.55 4.15 16.27
N ILE A 33 0.68 3.66 17.51
CA ILE A 33 1.43 2.43 17.79
C ILE A 33 0.82 1.25 17.03
N SER A 34 -0.50 1.11 17.05
CA SER A 34 -1.19 0.04 16.33
C SER A 34 -0.92 0.09 14.83
N THR A 35 -1.04 1.28 14.21
CA THR A 35 -0.86 1.47 12.77
C THR A 35 0.60 1.25 12.36
N SER A 36 1.55 1.84 13.08
CA SER A 36 2.98 1.66 12.83
C SER A 36 3.45 0.22 13.05
N SER A 37 2.96 -0.44 14.10
CA SER A 37 3.26 -1.86 14.35
C SER A 37 2.67 -2.75 13.27
N LYS A 38 1.43 -2.48 12.86
CA LYS A 38 0.79 -3.21 11.76
C LYS A 38 1.59 -3.05 10.47
N LYS A 39 1.99 -1.82 10.12
CA LYS A 39 2.81 -1.54 8.93
C LYS A 39 4.15 -2.27 8.97
N LEU A 40 4.81 -2.29 10.12
CA LEU A 40 6.05 -3.05 10.31
C LEU A 40 5.85 -4.55 10.07
N VAL A 41 4.83 -5.15 10.71
CA VAL A 41 4.55 -6.58 10.61
C VAL A 41 4.14 -6.97 9.18
N THR A 42 3.26 -6.19 8.55
CA THR A 42 2.87 -6.42 7.14
C THR A 42 4.06 -6.21 6.21
N GLY A 43 4.91 -5.22 6.47
CA GLY A 43 6.13 -4.98 5.70
C GLY A 43 7.09 -6.17 5.75
N ILE A 44 7.39 -6.67 6.95
CA ILE A 44 8.24 -7.86 7.16
C ILE A 44 7.64 -9.08 6.44
N ALA A 45 6.33 -9.31 6.62
CA ALA A 45 5.64 -10.41 5.96
C ALA A 45 5.75 -10.31 4.44
N ASN A 46 5.43 -9.15 3.87
CA ASN A 46 5.45 -8.92 2.42
C ASN A 46 6.85 -9.05 1.82
N THR A 47 7.90 -8.58 2.52
CA THR A 47 9.29 -8.81 2.11
C THR A 47 9.67 -10.28 2.15
N ALA A 48 9.32 -11.00 3.22
CA ALA A 48 9.70 -12.39 3.39
C ALA A 48 8.93 -13.35 2.47
N THR A 49 7.68 -13.03 2.14
CA THR A 49 6.78 -13.94 1.42
C THR A 49 6.33 -13.42 0.06
N GLY A 50 6.95 -12.37 -0.48
CA GLY A 50 6.61 -11.84 -1.80
C GLY A 50 6.71 -12.88 -2.92
N PHE A 51 7.62 -13.85 -2.82
CA PHE A 51 7.75 -14.94 -3.80
C PHE A 51 6.49 -15.81 -3.94
N MET A 52 5.62 -15.84 -2.93
CA MET A 52 4.36 -16.59 -2.98
C MET A 52 3.36 -16.00 -3.99
N GLU A 53 3.60 -14.78 -4.51
CA GLU A 53 2.83 -14.21 -5.63
C GLU A 53 3.02 -15.01 -6.92
N LEU A 54 4.14 -15.73 -7.08
CA LEU A 54 4.40 -16.58 -8.25
C LEU A 54 3.39 -17.73 -8.39
N PRO A 55 3.32 -18.69 -7.45
CA PRO A 55 2.35 -19.78 -7.55
C PRO A 55 0.91 -19.26 -7.53
N LYS A 56 0.64 -18.19 -6.78
CA LYS A 56 -0.69 -17.57 -6.72
C LYS A 56 -1.16 -17.10 -8.09
N ASN A 57 -0.37 -16.30 -8.81
CA ASN A 57 -0.78 -15.76 -10.11
C ASN A 57 -0.86 -16.84 -11.20
N ILE A 58 0.02 -17.86 -11.18
CA ILE A 58 -0.09 -19.01 -12.08
C ILE A 58 -1.44 -19.71 -11.89
N ILE A 59 -1.84 -19.97 -10.64
CA ILE A 59 -3.11 -20.64 -10.33
C ILE A 59 -4.29 -19.75 -10.72
N LEU A 60 -4.27 -18.47 -10.37
CA LEU A 60 -5.34 -17.51 -10.70
C LEU A 60 -5.57 -17.42 -12.20
N THR A 61 -4.53 -17.15 -12.99
CA THR A 61 -4.65 -17.05 -14.44
C THR A 61 -5.03 -18.39 -15.08
N THR A 62 -4.56 -19.51 -14.53
CA THR A 62 -4.99 -20.85 -14.99
C THR A 62 -6.50 -21.06 -14.78
N GLN A 63 -7.04 -20.62 -13.64
CA GLN A 63 -8.46 -20.74 -13.32
C GLN A 63 -9.34 -19.81 -14.16
N GLN A 64 -8.83 -18.62 -14.50
CA GLN A 64 -9.56 -17.62 -15.28
C GLN A 64 -9.56 -17.91 -16.78
N GLU A 65 -8.46 -18.46 -17.30
CA GLU A 65 -8.27 -18.63 -18.75
C GLU A 65 -7.92 -20.08 -19.12
N SER A 66 -6.66 -20.48 -18.93
CA SER A 66 -6.18 -21.82 -19.25
C SER A 66 -4.78 -22.06 -18.67
N ILE A 67 -4.37 -23.33 -18.61
CA ILE A 67 -3.05 -23.74 -18.12
C ILE A 67 -1.90 -23.07 -18.92
N VAL A 68 -2.04 -22.93 -20.24
CA VAL A 68 -1.01 -22.29 -21.08
C VAL A 68 -0.85 -20.81 -20.74
N HIS A 69 -1.95 -20.12 -20.47
CA HIS A 69 -1.91 -18.71 -20.07
C HIS A 69 -1.38 -18.56 -18.64
N GLY A 70 -1.73 -19.47 -17.72
CA GLY A 70 -1.17 -19.47 -16.37
C GLY A 70 0.35 -19.66 -16.32
N LEU A 71 0.88 -20.56 -17.15
CA LEU A 71 2.34 -20.79 -17.21
C LEU A 71 3.12 -19.68 -17.92
N THR A 72 2.46 -18.85 -18.73
CA THR A 72 3.09 -17.73 -19.45
C THR A 72 2.76 -16.39 -18.81
N PHE A 73 1.53 -15.90 -18.99
CA PHE A 73 1.04 -14.64 -18.41
C PHE A 73 0.97 -14.69 -16.89
N GLY A 74 0.45 -15.77 -16.30
CA GLY A 74 0.36 -15.91 -14.84
C GLY A 74 1.74 -15.97 -14.16
N LEU A 75 2.73 -16.58 -14.83
CA LEU A 75 4.12 -16.57 -14.37
C LEU A 75 4.71 -15.15 -14.45
N ALA A 76 4.52 -14.46 -15.58
CA ALA A 76 5.02 -13.10 -15.78
C ALA A 76 4.40 -12.09 -14.80
N SER A 77 3.07 -12.11 -14.64
CA SER A 77 2.39 -11.28 -13.64
C SER A 77 2.83 -11.65 -12.23
N GLY A 78 2.95 -12.94 -11.93
CA GLY A 78 3.47 -13.44 -10.65
C GLY A 78 4.86 -12.89 -10.29
N VAL A 79 5.78 -12.80 -11.27
CA VAL A 79 7.10 -12.17 -11.07
C VAL A 79 6.93 -10.68 -10.75
N MET A 80 6.11 -9.97 -11.51
CA MET A 80 5.87 -8.54 -11.29
C MET A 80 5.27 -8.26 -9.91
N HIS A 81 4.27 -9.03 -9.49
CA HIS A 81 3.69 -8.93 -8.16
C HIS A 81 4.69 -9.32 -7.07
N ALA A 82 5.48 -10.38 -7.27
CA ALA A 82 6.49 -10.78 -6.29
C ALA A 82 7.52 -9.67 -6.03
N VAL A 83 8.01 -9.03 -7.09
CA VAL A 83 8.93 -7.89 -7.00
C VAL A 83 8.24 -6.70 -6.33
N GLY A 84 7.05 -6.31 -6.81
CA GLY A 84 6.29 -5.17 -6.26
C GLY A 84 6.02 -5.32 -4.76
N ARG A 85 5.47 -6.48 -4.36
CA ARG A 85 5.17 -6.79 -2.95
C ARG A 85 6.41 -6.81 -2.07
N THR A 86 7.52 -7.34 -2.58
CA THR A 86 8.78 -7.38 -1.81
C THR A 86 9.35 -5.97 -1.63
N VAL A 87 9.41 -5.17 -2.69
CA VAL A 87 9.93 -3.79 -2.66
C VAL A 87 9.08 -2.91 -1.75
N ILE A 88 7.75 -2.99 -1.87
CA ILE A 88 6.83 -2.23 -1.00
C ILE A 88 6.93 -2.72 0.45
N GLY A 89 7.09 -4.03 0.67
CA GLY A 89 7.37 -4.56 2.02
C GLY A 89 8.62 -3.96 2.64
N VAL A 90 9.72 -3.86 1.88
CA VAL A 90 10.97 -3.24 2.35
C VAL A 90 10.74 -1.75 2.64
N PHE A 91 10.01 -1.06 1.78
CA PHE A 91 9.65 0.34 1.96
C PHE A 91 8.78 0.56 3.22
N ASP A 92 7.81 -0.32 3.48
CA ASP A 92 6.96 -0.27 4.66
C ASP A 92 7.76 -0.51 5.94
N VAL A 93 8.70 -1.46 5.94
CA VAL A 93 9.66 -1.64 7.05
C VAL A 93 10.54 -0.42 7.23
N ALA A 94 11.04 0.17 6.14
CA ALA A 94 11.88 1.36 6.20
C ALA A 94 11.12 2.63 6.60
N THR A 95 9.77 2.63 6.55
CA THR A 95 8.94 3.81 6.85
C THR A 95 7.88 3.53 7.93
N PHE A 96 8.06 2.48 8.73
CA PHE A 96 7.04 2.01 9.67
C PHE A 96 6.65 3.04 10.74
N TRP A 97 7.57 3.94 11.10
CA TRP A 97 7.33 5.04 12.04
C TRP A 97 6.38 6.11 11.50
N ILE A 98 6.09 6.09 10.20
CA ILE A 98 5.07 6.92 9.54
C ILE A 98 3.79 6.07 9.44
N PRO A 99 2.76 6.34 10.26
CA PRO A 99 1.56 5.52 10.34
C PRO A 99 0.68 5.74 9.10
N THR A 100 0.85 4.89 8.09
CA THR A 100 0.02 4.86 6.89
C THR A 100 -0.81 3.58 6.83
N SER A 101 -1.88 3.61 6.04
CA SER A 101 -2.59 2.39 5.64
C SER A 101 -1.64 1.44 4.89
N PRO A 102 -1.93 0.12 4.87
CA PRO A 102 -1.14 -0.85 4.11
C PRO A 102 -1.04 -0.43 2.64
N SER A 103 0.18 -0.48 2.09
CA SER A 103 0.46 -0.15 0.68
C SER A 103 0.26 -1.33 -0.28
N VAL A 104 -0.13 -2.49 0.23
CA VAL A 104 -0.44 -3.67 -0.58
C VAL A 104 -1.79 -4.23 -0.13
N GLN A 105 -2.66 -4.54 -1.09
CA GLN A 105 -3.92 -5.25 -0.82
C GLN A 105 -3.94 -6.60 -1.56
N PRO A 106 -4.31 -7.71 -0.89
CA PRO A 106 -4.49 -7.84 0.55
C PRO A 106 -3.21 -7.57 1.35
N ALA A 107 -3.34 -7.24 2.64
CA ALA A 107 -2.22 -6.83 3.49
C ALA A 107 -1.20 -7.95 3.68
N TYR A 108 -1.67 -9.19 3.84
CA TYR A 108 -0.87 -10.41 3.75
C TYR A 108 -1.26 -11.21 2.51
N ILE A 109 -0.30 -11.93 1.94
CA ILE A 109 -0.56 -12.67 0.71
C ILE A 109 -1.56 -13.82 0.91
N TRP A 110 -1.58 -14.39 2.12
CA TRP A 110 -2.46 -15.50 2.48
C TRP A 110 -3.84 -15.07 2.98
N ASP A 111 -4.12 -13.76 3.06
CA ASP A 111 -5.46 -13.31 3.45
C ASP A 111 -6.50 -13.70 2.40
N ASP A 112 -6.13 -13.61 1.11
CA ASP A 112 -6.99 -13.99 0.01
C ASP A 112 -6.16 -14.35 -1.24
N PHE A 113 -6.10 -15.66 -1.53
CA PHE A 113 -5.44 -16.17 -2.73
C PHE A 113 -6.28 -16.07 -4.00
N SER A 114 -7.57 -15.72 -3.89
CA SER A 114 -8.51 -15.64 -5.00
C SER A 114 -8.51 -14.28 -5.72
N VAL A 115 -7.82 -13.28 -5.16
CA VAL A 115 -7.73 -11.92 -5.68
C VAL A 115 -6.31 -11.55 -6.08
N GLU A 116 -6.17 -10.85 -7.20
CA GLU A 116 -4.89 -10.27 -7.61
C GLU A 116 -4.46 -9.16 -6.64
N SER A 117 -3.15 -8.97 -6.48
CA SER A 117 -2.63 -7.98 -5.55
C SER A 117 -2.58 -6.58 -6.15
N SER A 118 -3.00 -5.59 -5.38
CA SER A 118 -2.91 -4.16 -5.74
C SER A 118 -1.92 -3.42 -4.84
N TYR A 119 -1.40 -2.31 -5.35
CA TYR A 119 -0.30 -1.51 -4.80
C TYR A 119 -0.64 -0.01 -4.83
#